data_AF-A0A1G2E2S7-F1
#
_entry.id   AF-A0A1G2E2S7-F1
#
_cell.length_a   1.000
_cell.length_b   1.000
_cell.length_c   1.000
_cell.angle_alpha   90.00
_cell.angle_beta   90.00
_cell.angle_gamma   90.00
#
_symmetry.space_group_name_H-M   'P 1'
#
loop_
_entity.id
_entity.type
_entity.pdbx_description
1 polymer ?
#
loop_
_entity_poly.entity_id
_entity_poly.type
_entity_poly.pdbx_seq_one_letter_code
_entity_poly.pdbx_strand_id
1 'polypeptide(L)'
;MQKSELTFDVIEVLKEAAGKFLPALVQKVRETLEPRDLKLFDYVFERYYLKDKIMGRWYDPYHILFSTCFALALERTDEKISPLIVPGIILHDIGYCALPDKTDLNNPQGRILHMQKGAAITAKSLAEVGDFNPFEIGIIVEMVATHDNWILGIQTEDPDCLALIDTDKIFVMSFISFYKDWVGEEGKNLSIQEFFDSRRDSFHKGKHSLSTKSAKEWRDKQFGARQWEIQNDILNDENSFRKYVEGHIQSEIAAGRG
;
A
#
# COMPACT_ATOMS: atom_id res chain seq x y z
N MET A 1 19.41 -1.56 17.41
CA MET A 1 19.43 -3.00 17.18
C MET A 1 19.90 -3.30 15.76
N GLN A 2 20.88 -4.19 15.62
CA GLN A 2 21.33 -4.75 14.34
C GLN A 2 20.49 -5.99 13.99
N LYS A 3 20.31 -6.29 12.69
CA LYS A 3 19.52 -7.47 12.28
C LYS A 3 20.08 -8.79 12.81
N SER A 4 21.41 -8.88 12.93
CA SER A 4 22.10 -10.04 13.49
C SER A 4 21.76 -10.33 14.96
N GLU A 5 21.09 -9.40 15.63
CA GLU A 5 20.66 -9.54 17.03
C GLU A 5 19.26 -10.15 17.14
N LEU A 6 18.51 -10.28 16.03
CA LEU A 6 17.18 -10.90 16.03
C LEU A 6 17.27 -12.41 16.25
N THR A 7 16.45 -12.92 17.17
CA THR A 7 16.37 -14.35 17.47
C THR A 7 15.19 -15.05 16.78
N PHE A 8 14.43 -14.35 15.95
CA PHE A 8 13.21 -14.84 15.28
C PHE A 8 13.03 -14.20 13.89
N ASP A 9 12.17 -14.81 13.07
CA ASP A 9 11.87 -14.34 11.72
C ASP A 9 10.74 -13.30 11.73
N VAL A 10 11.11 -12.02 11.62
CA VAL A 10 10.18 -10.90 11.55
C VAL A 10 9.21 -11.04 10.36
N ILE A 11 9.66 -11.53 9.21
CA ILE A 11 8.80 -11.66 8.01
C ILE A 11 7.69 -12.67 8.25
N GLU A 12 8.02 -13.82 8.86
CA GLU A 12 7.01 -14.84 9.14
C GLU A 12 5.97 -14.33 10.14
N VAL A 13 6.37 -13.64 11.22
CA VAL A 13 5.42 -13.01 12.16
C VAL A 13 4.49 -12.01 11.44
N LEU A 14 5.04 -11.17 10.55
CA LEU A 14 4.24 -10.21 9.79
C LEU A 14 3.26 -10.89 8.83
N LYS A 15 3.68 -11.95 8.13
CA LYS A 15 2.82 -12.73 7.23
C LYS A 15 1.67 -13.39 7.98
N GLU A 16 1.97 -14.02 9.11
CA GLU A 16 0.97 -14.67 9.96
C GLU A 16 -0.06 -13.67 10.47
N ALA A 17 0.39 -12.51 10.96
CA ALA A 17 -0.50 -11.45 11.41
C ALA A 17 -1.35 -10.89 10.26
N ALA A 18 -0.75 -10.59 9.09
CA ALA A 18 -1.47 -10.10 7.92
C ALA A 18 -2.55 -11.10 7.47
N GLY A 19 -2.22 -12.39 7.39
CA GLY A 19 -3.17 -13.44 7.03
C GLY A 19 -4.30 -13.60 8.05
N LYS A 20 -3.99 -13.56 9.35
CA LYS A 20 -4.96 -13.66 10.44
C LYS A 20 -6.02 -12.56 10.38
N PHE A 21 -5.63 -11.32 10.06
CA PHE A 21 -6.53 -10.17 10.06
C PHE A 21 -7.13 -9.82 8.70
N LEU A 22 -6.66 -10.44 7.61
CA LEU A 22 -7.15 -10.18 6.26
C LEU A 22 -8.69 -10.26 6.14
N PRO A 23 -9.40 -11.27 6.69
CA PRO A 23 -10.86 -11.33 6.57
C PRO A 23 -11.58 -10.13 7.23
N ALA A 24 -11.07 -9.67 8.38
CA ALA A 24 -11.64 -8.54 9.09
C ALA A 24 -11.42 -7.22 8.32
N LEU A 25 -10.23 -7.05 7.73
CA LEU A 25 -9.92 -5.89 6.88
C LEU A 25 -10.78 -5.86 5.62
N VAL A 26 -10.94 -7.00 4.94
CA VAL A 26 -11.81 -7.13 3.76
C VAL A 26 -13.23 -6.75 4.11
N GLN A 27 -13.77 -7.29 5.21
CA GLN A 27 -15.12 -6.97 5.66
C GLN A 27 -15.28 -5.48 5.97
N LYS A 28 -14.28 -4.88 6.63
CA LYS A 28 -14.30 -3.45 6.97
C LYS A 28 -14.34 -2.57 5.72
N VAL A 29 -13.52 -2.87 4.71
CA VAL A 29 -13.52 -2.12 3.44
C VAL A 29 -14.86 -2.29 2.73
N ARG A 30 -15.41 -3.51 2.64
CA ARG A 30 -16.71 -3.78 2.02
C ARG A 30 -17.85 -2.95 2.63
N GLU A 31 -17.86 -2.80 3.96
CA GLU A 31 -18.87 -2.01 4.67
C GLU A 31 -18.79 -0.50 4.40
N THR A 32 -17.67 -0.03 3.84
CA THR A 32 -17.41 1.40 3.61
C THR A 32 -17.48 1.83 2.15
N LEU A 33 -17.44 0.89 1.22
CA LEU A 33 -17.48 1.16 -0.21
C LEU A 33 -18.92 1.42 -0.68
N GLU A 34 -19.08 2.38 -1.58
CA GLU A 34 -20.32 2.58 -2.32
C GLU A 34 -20.62 1.36 -3.21
N PRO A 35 -21.90 1.09 -3.56
CA PRO A 35 -22.28 -0.13 -4.29
C PRO A 35 -21.49 -0.37 -5.59
N ARG A 36 -21.18 0.69 -6.33
CA ARG A 36 -20.38 0.62 -7.57
C ARG A 36 -18.96 0.12 -7.31
N ASP A 37 -18.28 0.72 -6.32
CA ASP A 37 -16.88 0.41 -6.03
C ASP A 37 -16.76 -0.91 -5.26
N LEU A 38 -17.77 -1.28 -4.46
CA LEU A 38 -17.89 -2.60 -3.84
C LEU A 38 -17.91 -3.71 -4.88
N LYS A 39 -18.70 -3.56 -5.95
CA LYS A 39 -18.78 -4.54 -7.04
C LYS A 39 -17.44 -4.71 -7.76
N LEU A 40 -16.72 -3.60 -7.99
CA LEU A 40 -15.37 -3.65 -8.54
C LEU A 40 -14.40 -4.34 -7.56
N PHE A 41 -14.44 -3.94 -6.29
CA PHE A 41 -13.60 -4.51 -5.24
C PHE A 41 -13.76 -6.03 -5.16
N ASP A 42 -15.00 -6.52 -5.10
CA ASP A 42 -15.28 -7.95 -5.04
C ASP A 42 -14.77 -8.68 -6.30
N TYR A 43 -15.04 -8.12 -7.49
CA TYR A 43 -14.53 -8.67 -8.75
C TYR A 43 -12.99 -8.80 -8.75
N VAL A 44 -12.29 -7.77 -8.27
CA VAL A 44 -10.81 -7.74 -8.25
C VAL A 44 -10.25 -8.66 -7.17
N PHE A 45 -10.75 -8.57 -5.93
CA PHE A 45 -10.24 -9.37 -4.81
C PHE A 45 -10.44 -10.85 -5.03
N GLU A 46 -11.62 -11.28 -5.48
CA GLU A 46 -11.88 -12.69 -5.78
C GLU A 46 -10.98 -13.23 -6.89
N ARG A 47 -10.66 -12.40 -7.89
CA ARG A 47 -9.91 -12.85 -9.06
C ARG A 47 -8.40 -12.85 -8.85
N TYR A 48 -7.85 -11.87 -8.13
CA TYR A 48 -6.41 -11.62 -8.08
C TYR A 48 -5.77 -11.79 -6.69
N TYR A 49 -6.55 -11.67 -5.60
CA TYR A 49 -6.01 -11.62 -4.24
C TYR A 49 -6.50 -12.74 -3.30
N LEU A 50 -7.64 -13.38 -3.57
CA LEU A 50 -8.23 -14.42 -2.70
C LEU A 50 -8.15 -15.86 -3.25
N LYS A 51 -7.76 -16.07 -4.51
CA LYS A 51 -7.54 -17.44 -5.03
C LYS A 51 -6.33 -18.11 -4.36
N ASP A 52 -6.22 -19.44 -4.51
CA ASP A 52 -5.20 -20.34 -3.95
C ASP A 52 -3.72 -19.92 -4.17
N LYS A 53 -3.48 -18.83 -4.92
CA LYS A 53 -2.21 -18.12 -5.00
C LYS A 53 -2.51 -16.62 -5.14
N ILE A 54 -2.08 -15.81 -4.16
CA ILE A 54 -1.93 -14.37 -4.34
C ILE A 54 -1.06 -14.17 -5.59
N MET A 55 -1.61 -13.53 -6.62
CA MET A 55 -0.88 -13.38 -7.89
C MET A 55 0.23 -12.33 -7.81
N GLY A 56 0.21 -11.51 -6.76
CA GLY A 56 1.21 -10.49 -6.44
C GLY A 56 2.14 -10.89 -5.29
N ARG A 57 2.52 -9.89 -4.48
CA ARG A 57 3.36 -10.02 -3.29
C ARG A 57 2.49 -10.39 -2.09
N TRP A 58 3.06 -11.08 -1.10
CA TRP A 58 2.28 -11.59 0.05
C TRP A 58 1.54 -10.50 0.84
N TYR A 59 2.03 -9.26 0.79
CA TYR A 59 1.48 -8.11 1.48
C TYR A 59 0.50 -7.29 0.62
N ASP A 60 0.33 -7.59 -0.67
CA ASP A 60 -0.55 -6.82 -1.56
C ASP A 60 -2.01 -6.76 -1.08
N PRO A 61 -2.63 -7.85 -0.58
CA PRO A 61 -3.98 -7.76 -0.04
C PRO A 61 -4.08 -6.76 1.11
N TYR A 62 -3.08 -6.72 1.99
CA TYR A 62 -3.04 -5.76 3.10
C TYR A 62 -2.81 -4.34 2.60
N HIS A 63 -1.83 -4.14 1.71
CA HIS A 63 -1.50 -2.86 1.07
C HIS A 63 -2.72 -2.21 0.44
N ILE A 64 -3.48 -2.98 -0.35
CA ILE A 64 -4.62 -2.45 -1.10
C ILE A 64 -5.75 -2.08 -0.14
N LEU A 65 -6.03 -2.90 0.87
CA LEU A 65 -7.06 -2.60 1.87
C LEU A 65 -6.72 -1.34 2.67
N PHE A 66 -5.47 -1.25 3.13
CA PHE A 66 -4.95 -0.08 3.85
C PHE A 66 -5.07 1.19 3.00
N SER A 67 -4.57 1.13 1.76
CA SER A 67 -4.58 2.25 0.84
C SER A 67 -6.01 2.65 0.45
N THR A 68 -6.93 1.69 0.31
CA THR A 68 -8.35 1.97 0.01
C THR A 68 -9.03 2.69 1.18
N CYS A 69 -8.76 2.31 2.43
CA CYS A 69 -9.27 3.03 3.61
C CYS A 69 -8.81 4.50 3.60
N PHE A 70 -7.55 4.75 3.24
CA PHE A 70 -7.06 6.12 3.13
C PHE A 70 -7.63 6.87 1.93
N ALA A 71 -7.78 6.23 0.77
CA ALA A 71 -8.44 6.83 -0.40
C ALA A 71 -9.84 7.34 -0.05
N LEU A 72 -10.63 6.52 0.64
CA LEU A 72 -11.97 6.88 1.13
C LEU A 72 -11.94 8.06 2.10
N ALA A 73 -10.94 8.12 2.98
CA ALA A 73 -10.78 9.25 3.90
C ALA A 73 -10.38 10.54 3.16
N LEU A 74 -9.50 10.41 2.15
CA LEU A 74 -9.02 11.54 1.35
C LEU A 74 -10.16 12.14 0.51
N GLU A 75 -10.90 11.30 -0.21
CA GLU A 75 -12.09 11.68 -0.99
C GLU A 75 -13.10 12.46 -0.13
N ARG A 76 -13.35 12.02 1.11
CA ARG A 76 -14.30 12.66 2.03
C ARG A 76 -13.81 13.99 2.60
N THR A 77 -12.51 14.25 2.59
CA THR A 77 -11.90 15.41 3.28
C THR A 77 -11.34 16.45 2.31
N ASP A 78 -11.12 16.10 1.05
CA ASP A 78 -10.62 17.01 0.02
C ASP A 78 -11.54 16.98 -1.22
N GLU A 79 -12.43 17.97 -1.32
CA GLU A 79 -13.42 18.11 -2.40
C GLU A 79 -12.79 18.25 -3.80
N LYS A 80 -11.48 18.47 -3.89
CA LYS A 80 -10.76 18.56 -5.17
C LYS A 80 -10.33 17.19 -5.71
N ILE A 81 -10.36 16.16 -4.87
CA ILE A 81 -9.97 14.81 -5.25
C ILE A 81 -11.19 14.09 -5.80
N SER A 82 -11.04 13.53 -6.99
CA SER A 82 -12.10 12.77 -7.64
C SER A 82 -12.42 11.50 -6.85
N PRO A 83 -13.71 11.10 -6.75
CA PRO A 83 -14.10 9.80 -6.19
C PRO A 83 -13.49 8.62 -6.97
N LEU A 84 -13.00 8.84 -8.19
CA LEU A 84 -12.32 7.82 -8.99
C LEU A 84 -10.96 7.39 -8.43
N ILE A 85 -10.43 8.07 -7.41
CA ILE A 85 -9.21 7.61 -6.71
C ILE A 85 -9.41 6.24 -6.04
N VAL A 86 -10.60 5.95 -5.51
CA VAL A 86 -10.92 4.69 -4.84
C VAL A 86 -10.78 3.50 -5.79
N PRO A 87 -11.48 3.46 -6.95
CA PRO A 87 -11.27 2.40 -7.93
C PRO A 87 -9.84 2.40 -8.51
N GLY A 88 -9.20 3.57 -8.63
CA GLY A 88 -7.78 3.68 -8.98
C GLY A 88 -6.88 2.91 -8.02
N ILE A 89 -7.04 3.10 -6.72
CA ILE A 89 -6.25 2.42 -5.69
C ILE A 89 -6.54 0.92 -5.59
N ILE A 90 -7.80 0.50 -5.77
CA ILE A 90 -8.14 -0.93 -5.82
C ILE A 90 -7.37 -1.65 -6.95
N LEU A 91 -7.09 -0.93 -8.05
CA LEU A 91 -6.52 -1.48 -9.28
C LEU A 91 -5.04 -1.16 -9.51
N HIS A 92 -4.44 -0.16 -8.85
CA HIS A 92 -3.10 0.36 -9.21
C HIS A 92 -2.04 -0.74 -9.34
N ASP A 93 -2.03 -1.65 -8.36
CA ASP A 93 -1.00 -2.69 -8.27
C ASP A 93 -1.34 -4.00 -9.03
N ILE A 94 -2.49 -4.06 -9.71
CA ILE A 94 -2.95 -5.29 -10.39
C ILE A 94 -1.98 -5.78 -11.46
N GLY A 95 -1.19 -4.88 -12.03
CA GLY A 95 -0.17 -5.20 -13.04
C GLY A 95 0.89 -6.18 -12.56
N TYR A 96 1.12 -6.28 -11.25
CA TYR A 96 2.11 -7.21 -10.71
C TYR A 96 1.73 -8.66 -11.00
N CYS A 97 0.43 -8.98 -11.16
CA CYS A 97 -0.01 -10.33 -11.52
C CYS A 97 0.53 -10.79 -12.88
N ALA A 98 0.84 -9.86 -13.78
CA ALA A 98 1.28 -10.11 -15.15
C ALA A 98 2.80 -10.15 -15.32
N LEU A 99 3.59 -9.87 -14.27
CA LEU A 99 5.04 -9.97 -14.35
C LEU A 99 5.49 -11.45 -14.40
N PRO A 100 6.31 -11.83 -15.40
CA PRO A 100 6.81 -13.20 -15.53
C PRO A 100 7.82 -13.55 -14.42
N ASP A 101 8.62 -12.58 -14.01
CA ASP A 101 9.61 -12.70 -12.93
C ASP A 101 9.23 -11.76 -11.78
N LYS A 102 9.01 -12.32 -10.59
CA LYS A 102 8.69 -11.56 -9.37
C LYS A 102 9.94 -11.00 -8.68
N THR A 103 11.13 -11.26 -9.20
CA THR A 103 12.37 -10.63 -8.71
C THR A 103 12.60 -9.25 -9.33
N ASP A 104 11.95 -8.94 -10.46
CA ASP A 104 12.05 -7.67 -11.20
C ASP A 104 11.21 -6.51 -10.62
N LEU A 105 10.59 -6.68 -9.44
CA LEU A 105 9.65 -5.71 -8.85
C LEU A 105 10.26 -4.31 -8.63
N ASN A 106 11.58 -4.24 -8.41
CA ASN A 106 12.30 -2.98 -8.19
C ASN A 106 13.05 -2.48 -9.43
N ASN A 107 13.03 -3.23 -10.52
CA ASN A 107 13.67 -2.87 -11.78
C ASN A 107 12.79 -1.81 -12.50
N PRO A 108 13.36 -0.69 -13.01
CA PRO A 108 12.60 0.29 -13.79
C PRO A 108 11.78 -0.32 -14.93
N GLN A 109 12.31 -1.31 -15.66
CA GLN A 109 11.59 -2.02 -16.71
C GLN A 109 10.43 -2.87 -16.15
N GLY A 110 10.64 -3.51 -15.00
CA GLY A 110 9.58 -4.24 -14.28
C GLY A 110 8.42 -3.32 -13.88
N ARG A 111 8.72 -2.11 -13.38
CA ARG A 111 7.73 -1.10 -13.02
C ARG A 111 6.96 -0.55 -14.23
N ILE A 112 7.66 -0.27 -15.33
CA ILE A 112 7.01 0.14 -16.59
C ILE A 112 6.05 -0.96 -17.07
N LEU A 113 6.50 -2.22 -17.09
CA LEU A 113 5.67 -3.34 -17.52
C LEU A 113 4.48 -3.54 -16.59
N HIS A 114 4.70 -3.41 -15.28
CA HIS A 114 3.66 -3.44 -14.27
C HIS A 114 2.58 -2.39 -14.55
N MET A 115 2.94 -1.11 -14.71
CA MET A 115 1.98 -0.04 -15.01
C MET A 115 1.22 -0.28 -16.33
N GLN A 116 1.94 -0.68 -17.39
CA GLN A 116 1.32 -0.91 -18.71
C GLN A 116 0.35 -2.10 -18.70
N LYS A 117 0.73 -3.21 -18.09
CA LYS A 117 -0.15 -4.39 -17.95
C LYS A 117 -1.28 -4.10 -16.99
N GLY A 118 -1.02 -3.38 -15.90
CA GLY A 118 -2.00 -2.89 -14.94
C GLY A 118 -3.09 -2.11 -15.65
N ALA A 119 -2.74 -1.05 -16.39
CA ALA A 119 -3.69 -0.24 -17.15
C ALA A 119 -4.57 -1.06 -18.12
N ALA A 120 -3.98 -2.03 -18.84
CA ALA A 120 -4.75 -2.91 -19.72
C ALA A 120 -5.74 -3.82 -18.95
N ILE A 121 -5.32 -4.37 -17.81
CA ILE A 121 -6.18 -5.20 -16.94
C ILE A 121 -7.28 -4.33 -16.30
N THR A 122 -6.95 -3.12 -15.88
CA THR A 122 -7.87 -2.12 -15.34
C THR A 122 -8.99 -1.81 -16.33
N ALA A 123 -8.65 -1.45 -17.57
CA ALA A 123 -9.63 -1.15 -18.61
C ALA A 123 -10.60 -2.32 -18.83
N LYS A 124 -10.06 -3.55 -18.90
CA LYS A 124 -10.86 -4.77 -19.05
C LYS A 124 -11.76 -5.01 -17.84
N SER A 125 -11.22 -4.90 -16.63
CA SER A 125 -11.95 -5.18 -15.38
C SER A 125 -13.12 -4.20 -15.19
N LEU A 126 -12.89 -2.91 -15.42
CA LEU A 126 -13.95 -1.89 -15.35
C LEU A 126 -15.04 -2.11 -16.40
N ALA A 127 -14.66 -2.47 -17.63
CA ALA A 127 -15.61 -2.78 -18.70
C ALA A 127 -16.45 -4.04 -18.40
N GLU A 128 -15.84 -5.09 -17.81
CA GLU A 128 -16.55 -6.30 -17.40
C GLU A 128 -17.48 -6.07 -16.20
N VAL A 129 -17.10 -5.20 -15.26
CA VAL A 129 -17.97 -4.79 -14.15
C VAL A 129 -19.17 -3.99 -14.67
N GLY A 130 -18.96 -3.15 -15.70
CA GLY A 130 -20.04 -2.51 -16.48
C GLY A 130 -20.68 -1.26 -15.87
N ASP A 131 -20.23 -0.82 -14.69
CA ASP A 131 -20.83 0.31 -13.95
C ASP A 131 -20.05 1.64 -14.14
N PHE A 132 -18.98 1.63 -14.94
CA PHE A 132 -18.14 2.79 -15.23
C PHE A 132 -18.30 3.19 -16.70
N ASN A 133 -18.47 4.48 -16.94
CA ASN A 133 -18.56 4.99 -18.31
C ASN A 133 -17.16 5.13 -18.95
N PRO A 134 -17.06 5.24 -20.29
CA PRO A 134 -15.76 5.30 -20.97
C PRO A 134 -14.82 6.43 -20.49
N PHE A 135 -15.36 7.56 -20.06
CA PHE A 135 -14.57 8.68 -19.55
C PHE A 135 -13.96 8.36 -18.19
N GLU A 136 -14.75 7.80 -17.26
CA GLU A 136 -14.26 7.35 -15.95
C GLU A 136 -13.19 6.25 -16.11
N ILE A 137 -13.41 5.31 -17.03
CA ILE A 137 -12.41 4.27 -17.35
C ILE A 137 -11.10 4.90 -17.81
N GLY A 138 -11.16 5.90 -18.70
CA GLY A 138 -9.98 6.60 -19.19
C GLY A 138 -9.15 7.21 -18.06
N ILE A 139 -9.82 7.90 -17.13
CA ILE A 139 -9.18 8.51 -15.96
C ILE A 139 -8.53 7.44 -15.08
N ILE A 140 -9.27 6.39 -14.68
CA ILE A 140 -8.75 5.35 -13.80
C ILE A 140 -7.55 4.63 -14.45
N VAL A 141 -7.61 4.37 -15.76
CA VAL A 141 -6.52 3.76 -16.52
C VAL A 141 -5.28 4.66 -16.52
N GLU A 142 -5.44 5.98 -16.67
CA GLU A 142 -4.33 6.93 -16.59
C GLU A 142 -3.67 6.92 -15.21
N MET A 143 -4.45 6.93 -14.13
CA MET A 143 -3.88 6.87 -12.78
C MET A 143 -3.06 5.59 -12.59
N VAL A 144 -3.58 4.43 -13.01
CA VAL A 144 -2.88 3.14 -12.94
C VAL A 144 -1.62 3.15 -13.82
N ALA A 145 -1.68 3.73 -15.01
CA ALA A 145 -0.56 3.77 -15.95
C ALA A 145 0.61 4.66 -15.49
N THR A 146 0.41 5.51 -14.49
CA THR A 146 1.35 6.57 -14.12
C THR A 146 1.71 6.61 -12.63
N HIS A 147 1.09 5.79 -11.79
CA HIS A 147 1.29 5.85 -10.33
C HIS A 147 2.74 5.63 -9.88
N ASP A 148 3.56 4.94 -10.66
CA ASP A 148 4.97 4.66 -10.35
C ASP A 148 5.94 5.64 -11.04
N ASN A 149 5.43 6.64 -11.77
CA ASN A 149 6.24 7.64 -12.48
C ASN A 149 7.23 8.36 -11.56
N TRP A 150 6.86 8.61 -10.31
CA TRP A 150 7.73 9.26 -9.33
C TRP A 150 8.99 8.45 -9.02
N ILE A 151 8.94 7.12 -9.12
CA ILE A 151 10.12 6.23 -8.97
C ILE A 151 11.02 6.35 -10.19
N LEU A 152 10.41 6.48 -11.36
CA LEU A 152 11.09 6.62 -12.65
C LEU A 152 11.63 8.04 -12.89
N GLY A 153 11.34 9.00 -11.99
CA GLY A 153 11.72 10.41 -12.15
C GLY A 153 10.90 11.14 -13.21
N ILE A 154 9.73 10.62 -13.56
CA ILE A 154 8.77 11.26 -14.46
C ILE A 154 7.82 12.12 -13.62
N GLN A 155 7.62 13.37 -14.03
CA GLN A 155 6.74 14.30 -13.34
C GLN A 155 5.27 14.00 -13.62
N THR A 156 4.46 14.01 -12.56
CA THR A 156 3.00 13.90 -12.62
C THR A 156 2.42 15.22 -12.12
N GLU A 157 1.50 15.82 -12.87
CA GLU A 157 0.87 17.10 -12.53
C GLU A 157 -0.62 16.99 -12.25
N ASP A 158 -1.25 15.91 -12.75
CA ASP A 158 -2.67 15.67 -12.54
C ASP A 158 -2.99 15.46 -11.04
N PRO A 159 -3.94 16.23 -10.47
CA PRO A 159 -4.26 16.15 -9.04
C PRO A 159 -4.69 14.78 -8.56
N ASP A 160 -5.47 14.04 -9.35
CA ASP A 160 -5.97 12.72 -8.95
C ASP A 160 -4.84 11.68 -9.01
N CYS A 161 -3.98 11.76 -10.02
CA CYS A 161 -2.78 10.91 -10.09
C CYS A 161 -1.83 11.20 -8.93
N LEU A 162 -1.65 12.47 -8.55
CA LEU A 162 -0.85 12.85 -7.38
C LEU A 162 -1.46 12.33 -6.07
N ALA A 163 -2.79 12.38 -5.94
CA ALA A 163 -3.49 11.86 -4.78
C ALA A 163 -3.42 10.32 -4.70
N LEU A 164 -3.50 9.62 -5.84
CA LEU A 164 -3.26 8.19 -5.91
C LEU A 164 -1.84 7.85 -5.47
N ILE A 165 -0.84 8.57 -5.98
CA ILE A 165 0.57 8.41 -5.58
C ILE A 165 0.75 8.62 -4.08
N ASP A 166 0.12 9.65 -3.50
CA ASP A 166 0.16 9.87 -2.05
C ASP A 166 -0.45 8.68 -1.30
N THR A 167 -1.59 8.18 -1.77
CA THR A 167 -2.31 7.07 -1.14
C THR A 167 -1.53 5.76 -1.19
N ASP A 168 -0.79 5.49 -2.27
CA ASP A 168 0.15 4.38 -2.34
C ASP A 168 1.34 4.58 -1.38
N LYS A 169 1.96 5.77 -1.41
CA LYS A 169 3.15 6.09 -0.60
C LYS A 169 2.92 6.05 0.90
N ILE A 170 1.72 6.35 1.41
CA ILE A 170 1.47 6.31 2.85
C ILE A 170 1.62 4.88 3.42
N PHE A 171 1.51 3.83 2.60
CA PHE A 171 1.73 2.47 3.04
C PHE A 171 3.20 2.20 3.38
N VAL A 172 4.16 2.90 2.77
CA VAL A 172 5.61 2.67 2.97
C VAL A 172 6.04 2.79 4.44
N MET A 173 5.42 3.70 5.19
CA MET A 173 5.69 3.87 6.62
C MET A 173 4.69 3.15 7.53
N SER A 174 3.75 2.39 6.96
CA SER A 174 2.90 1.47 7.74
C SER A 174 3.75 0.43 8.47
N PHE A 175 3.19 -0.20 9.50
CA PHE A 175 3.94 -1.12 10.35
C PHE A 175 4.50 -2.28 9.53
N ILE A 176 3.63 -2.94 8.76
CA ILE A 176 4.02 -4.09 7.94
C ILE A 176 5.08 -3.69 6.92
N SER A 177 4.88 -2.58 6.19
CA SER A 177 5.82 -2.18 5.13
C SER A 177 7.18 -1.79 5.70
N PHE A 178 7.20 -1.00 6.78
CA PHE A 178 8.44 -0.54 7.40
C PHE A 178 9.33 -1.70 7.86
N TYR A 179 8.78 -2.65 8.64
CA TYR A 179 9.58 -3.77 9.13
C TYR A 179 9.94 -4.75 8.02
N LYS A 180 9.04 -4.99 7.04
CA LYS A 180 9.34 -5.79 5.84
C LYS A 180 10.53 -5.23 5.07
N ASP A 181 10.52 -3.94 4.79
CA ASP A 181 11.57 -3.30 3.99
C ASP A 181 12.87 -3.20 4.78
N TRP A 182 12.78 -2.93 6.09
CA TRP A 182 13.94 -2.93 6.95
C TRP A 182 14.61 -4.30 6.91
N VAL A 183 13.92 -5.41 7.16
CA VAL A 183 14.55 -6.75 7.16
C VAL A 183 14.94 -7.24 5.77
N GLY A 184 14.28 -6.75 4.72
CA GLY A 184 14.57 -7.03 3.32
C GLY A 184 15.86 -6.39 2.79
N GLU A 185 15.96 -6.37 1.45
CA GLU A 185 17.14 -5.85 0.74
C GLU A 185 17.36 -4.35 0.96
N GLU A 186 16.30 -3.55 1.14
CA GLU A 186 16.42 -2.09 1.33
C GLU A 186 17.13 -1.73 2.65
N GLY A 187 16.89 -2.48 3.73
CA GLY A 187 17.56 -2.25 5.01
C GLY A 187 18.74 -3.18 5.29
N LYS A 188 19.23 -3.97 4.31
CA LYS A 188 20.23 -5.05 4.48
C LYS A 188 21.43 -4.69 5.36
N ASN A 189 21.96 -3.49 5.21
CA ASN A 189 23.19 -3.03 5.88
C ASN A 189 22.94 -1.89 6.87
N LEU A 190 21.69 -1.72 7.32
CA LEU A 190 21.29 -0.61 8.18
C LEU A 190 20.73 -1.17 9.49
N SER A 191 21.15 -0.56 10.61
CA SER A 191 20.38 -0.68 11.84
C SER A 191 18.98 -0.12 11.64
N ILE A 192 18.04 -0.53 12.49
CA ILE A 192 16.65 -0.04 12.39
C ILE A 192 16.56 1.50 12.48
N GLN A 193 17.43 2.12 13.29
CA GLN A 193 17.48 3.58 13.44
C GLN A 193 18.03 4.25 12.17
N GLU A 194 19.11 3.74 11.58
CA GLU A 194 19.64 4.27 10.32
C GLU A 194 18.64 4.12 9.16
N PHE A 195 17.93 2.99 9.10
CA PHE A 195 16.88 2.77 8.12
C PHE A 195 15.71 3.75 8.31
N PHE A 196 15.27 3.96 9.55
CA PHE A 196 14.26 4.97 9.90
C PHE A 196 14.67 6.38 9.49
N ASP A 197 15.90 6.80 9.82
CA ASP A 197 16.41 8.13 9.50
C ASP A 197 16.51 8.34 7.97
N SER A 198 16.95 7.32 7.23
CA SER A 198 16.97 7.31 5.76
C SER A 198 15.58 7.50 5.16
N ARG A 199 14.57 6.76 5.65
CA ARG A 199 13.17 6.94 5.21
C ARG A 199 12.65 8.33 5.55
N ARG A 200 12.94 8.84 6.76
CA ARG A 200 12.53 10.18 7.19
C ARG A 200 13.05 11.26 6.25
N ASP A 201 14.34 11.21 5.91
CA ASP A 201 14.93 12.17 4.98
C ASP A 201 14.32 12.06 3.58
N SER A 202 14.09 10.85 3.07
CA SER A 202 13.52 10.67 1.73
C SER A 202 12.08 11.20 1.62
N PHE A 203 11.28 11.09 2.69
CA PHE A 203 9.90 11.61 2.73
C PHE A 203 9.78 13.12 3.00
N HIS A 204 10.77 13.73 3.65
CA HIS A 204 10.74 15.16 3.98
C HIS A 204 11.53 16.03 3.01
N LYS A 205 12.57 15.48 2.39
CA LYS A 205 13.55 16.23 1.58
C LYS A 205 13.79 15.63 0.20
N GLY A 206 13.14 14.49 -0.10
CA GLY A 206 13.51 13.65 -1.24
C GLY A 206 12.34 13.19 -2.10
N LYS A 207 12.55 12.06 -2.78
CA LYS A 207 11.69 11.50 -3.84
C LYS A 207 10.33 11.01 -3.35
N HIS A 208 10.14 10.85 -2.04
CA HIS A 208 8.86 10.42 -1.44
C HIS A 208 8.07 11.57 -0.82
N SER A 209 8.32 12.82 -1.23
CA SER A 209 7.46 13.92 -0.80
C SER A 209 6.00 13.65 -1.15
N LEU A 210 5.12 13.93 -0.20
CA LEU A 210 3.67 13.83 -0.36
C LEU A 210 3.10 15.17 -0.80
N SER A 211 1.99 15.14 -1.52
CA SER A 211 1.39 16.33 -2.14
C SER A 211 0.32 16.94 -1.25
N THR A 212 -0.61 16.11 -0.80
CA THR A 212 -1.80 16.48 -0.01
C THR A 212 -1.45 16.73 1.46
N LYS A 213 -2.28 17.55 2.12
CA LYS A 213 -2.13 17.84 3.55
C LYS A 213 -2.40 16.59 4.39
N SER A 214 -3.48 15.86 4.10
CA SER A 214 -3.87 14.65 4.83
C SER A 214 -2.79 13.56 4.77
N ALA A 215 -2.13 13.38 3.62
CA ALA A 215 -1.04 12.41 3.51
C ALA A 215 0.19 12.83 4.32
N LYS A 216 0.53 14.12 4.38
CA LYS A 216 1.62 14.64 5.23
C LYS A 216 1.35 14.43 6.71
N GLU A 217 0.13 14.74 7.17
CA GLU A 217 -0.28 14.52 8.57
C GLU A 217 -0.24 13.03 8.93
N TRP A 218 -0.70 12.16 8.02
CA TRP A 218 -0.63 10.73 8.20
C TRP A 218 0.82 10.22 8.30
N ARG A 219 1.66 10.65 7.37
CA ARG A 219 3.10 10.36 7.35
C ARG A 219 3.74 10.72 8.68
N ASP A 220 3.47 11.91 9.21
CA ASP A 220 4.07 12.39 10.46
C ASP A 220 3.63 11.52 11.65
N LYS A 221 2.36 11.09 11.67
CA LYS A 221 1.86 10.12 12.64
C LYS A 221 2.58 8.77 12.55
N GLN A 222 2.80 8.25 11.33
CA GLN A 222 3.51 6.98 11.13
C GLN A 222 4.98 7.08 11.56
N PHE A 223 5.67 8.18 11.25
CA PHE A 223 7.04 8.42 11.75
C PHE A 223 7.08 8.48 13.29
N GLY A 224 6.11 9.16 13.92
CA GLY A 224 5.99 9.16 15.37
C GLY A 224 5.81 7.76 15.96
N ALA A 225 4.97 6.94 15.35
CA ALA A 225 4.75 5.55 15.76
C ALA A 225 6.02 4.70 15.63
N ARG A 226 6.67 4.71 14.46
CA ARG A 226 7.91 3.94 14.24
C ARG A 226 9.04 4.39 15.17
N GLN A 227 9.17 5.69 15.44
CA GLN A 227 10.18 6.20 16.39
C GLN A 227 9.92 5.69 17.80
N TRP A 228 8.66 5.68 18.25
CA TRP A 228 8.28 5.15 19.55
C TRP A 228 8.61 3.65 19.65
N GLU A 229 8.28 2.88 18.62
CA GLU A 229 8.56 1.43 18.60
C GLU A 229 10.05 1.11 18.70
N ILE A 230 10.90 1.87 17.99
CA ILE A 230 12.35 1.72 18.06
C ILE A 230 12.86 2.06 19.47
N GLN A 231 12.33 3.11 20.10
CA GLN A 231 12.73 3.53 21.45
C GLN A 231 12.28 2.55 22.55
N ASN A 232 11.18 1.84 22.31
CA ASN A 232 10.62 0.86 23.25
C ASN A 232 11.05 -0.59 22.95
N ASP A 233 11.94 -0.77 21.96
CA ASP A 233 12.56 -2.05 21.61
C ASP A 233 11.54 -3.20 21.44
N ILE A 234 10.50 -2.97 20.64
CA ILE A 234 9.41 -3.94 20.44
C ILE A 234 9.86 -5.26 19.78
N LEU A 235 11.12 -5.33 19.32
CA LEU A 235 11.73 -6.48 18.66
C LEU A 235 12.58 -7.34 19.61
N ASN A 236 12.56 -7.04 20.91
CA ASN A 236 13.36 -7.73 21.93
C ASN A 236 13.07 -9.24 22.04
N ASP A 237 11.81 -9.66 21.85
CA ASP A 237 11.40 -11.06 21.84
C ASP A 237 10.20 -11.30 20.89
N GLU A 238 10.11 -12.51 20.33
CA GLU A 238 9.10 -12.85 19.33
C GLU A 238 7.66 -12.69 19.86
N ASN A 239 7.41 -13.07 21.12
CA ASN A 239 6.06 -13.05 21.69
C ASN A 239 5.58 -11.61 21.90
N SER A 240 6.45 -10.73 22.41
CA SER A 240 6.17 -9.31 22.55
C SER A 240 5.96 -8.65 21.20
N PHE A 241 6.83 -8.93 20.22
CA PHE A 241 6.68 -8.39 18.87
C PHE A 241 5.35 -8.85 18.25
N ARG A 242 5.05 -10.15 18.28
CA ARG A 242 3.79 -10.72 17.78
C ARG A 242 2.58 -10.07 18.42
N LYS A 243 2.55 -9.98 19.74
CA LYS A 243 1.46 -9.32 20.48
C LYS A 243 1.30 -7.85 20.07
N TYR A 244 2.42 -7.15 19.86
CA TYR A 244 2.41 -5.78 19.37
C TYR A 244 1.81 -5.68 17.97
N VAL A 245 2.29 -6.49 17.01
CA VAL A 245 1.78 -6.52 15.63
C VAL A 245 0.27 -6.75 15.61
N GLU A 246 -0.19 -7.77 16.34
CA GLU A 246 -1.61 -8.11 16.38
C GLU A 246 -2.45 -6.98 17.00
N GLY A 247 -1.99 -6.41 18.12
CA GLY A 247 -2.68 -5.28 18.76
C GLY A 247 -2.69 -4.03 17.88
N HIS A 248 -1.61 -3.77 17.13
CA HIS A 248 -1.51 -2.66 16.20
C HIS A 248 -2.53 -2.79 15.06
N ILE A 249 -2.56 -3.94 14.36
CA ILE A 249 -3.50 -4.19 13.27
C ILE A 249 -4.96 -4.10 13.76
N GLN A 250 -5.26 -4.67 14.93
CA GLN A 250 -6.59 -4.56 15.53
C GLN A 250 -6.98 -3.09 15.81
N SER A 251 -6.04 -2.28 16.32
CA SER A 251 -6.29 -0.87 16.59
C SER A 251 -6.56 -0.07 15.31
N GLU A 252 -5.81 -0.34 14.24
CA GLU A 252 -6.02 0.33 12.95
C GLU A 252 -7.33 -0.07 12.29
N ILE A 253 -7.71 -1.35 12.34
CA ILE A 253 -9.04 -1.83 11.91
C ILE A 253 -10.16 -1.11 12.69
N ALA A 254 -10.06 -1.09 14.02
CA ALA A 254 -11.06 -0.48 14.89
C ALA A 254 -11.21 1.02 14.62
N ALA A 255 -10.11 1.69 14.27
CA ALA A 255 -10.12 3.10 13.92
C ALA A 255 -10.55 3.39 12.47
N GLY A 256 -10.85 2.37 11.66
CA GLY A 256 -11.18 2.54 10.24
C GLY A 256 -10.01 3.01 9.38
N ARG A 257 -8.78 2.70 9.81
CA ARG A 257 -7.53 3.12 9.18
C ARG A 257 -6.87 2.04 8.32
N GLY A 258 -7.29 0.77 8.52
CA GLY A 258 -6.73 -0.40 7.85
C GLY A 258 -5.35 -0.77 8.34
#